data_AF-A0A2A8LNQ1-F1
#
_entry.id   AF-A0A2A8LNQ1-F1
#
_cell.length_a   1.000
_cell.length_b   1.000
_cell.length_c   1.000
_cell.angle_alpha   90.00
_cell.angle_beta   90.00
_cell.angle_gamma   90.00
#
_symmetry.space_group_name_H-M   'P 1'
#
loop_
_entity.id
_entity.type
_entity.pdbx_description
1 polymer ?
#
loop_
_entity_poly.entity_id
_entity_poly.type
_entity_poly.pdbx_seq_one_letter_code
_entity_poly.pdbx_strand_id
1 'polypeptide(L)' 'MIKSVTSVVADESAKQKRYTEMMKKFNEVVANHPRLESVLLPIGDGMTVSRVKR' A
#
# COMPACT_ATOMS: atom_id res chain seq x y z
N MET A 1 -7.29 9.33 1.00
CA MET A 1 -6.90 8.60 -0.24
C MET A 1 -5.44 8.22 -0.08
N ILE A 2 -5.15 6.96 0.26
CA ILE A 2 -3.78 6.49 0.44
C ILE A 2 -3.22 6.20 -0.96
N LYS A 3 -2.44 7.13 -1.52
CA LYS A 3 -1.70 6.89 -2.77
C LYS A 3 -0.50 5.98 -2.45
N SER A 4 -0.36 4.89 -3.19
CA SER A 4 0.71 3.87 -3.08
C SER A 4 2.12 4.46 -2.88
N VAL A 5 2.96 3.79 -2.08
CA VAL A 5 4.28 4.31 -1.63
C VAL A 5 5.47 3.89 -2.45
N THR A 6 5.42 2.72 -3.09
CA THR A 6 6.59 2.28 -3.84
C THR A 6 6.66 3.13 -5.10
N SER A 7 7.82 3.72 -5.40
CA SER A 7 8.02 4.52 -6.61
C SER A 7 7.56 3.77 -7.85
N VAL A 8 7.79 2.46 -7.92
CA VAL A 8 7.34 1.56 -9.01
C VAL A 8 5.82 1.29 -9.01
N VAL A 9 5.16 1.41 -7.87
CA VAL A 9 3.70 1.22 -7.77
C VAL A 9 2.94 2.51 -8.07
N ALA A 10 3.52 3.65 -7.72
CA ALA A 10 2.99 4.98 -8.01
C ALA A 10 3.30 5.45 -9.45
N ASP A 11 4.38 4.95 -10.05
CA ASP A 11 4.79 5.28 -11.41
C ASP A 11 4.08 4.37 -12.43
N GLU A 12 3.08 4.92 -13.11
CA GLU A 12 2.33 4.25 -14.18
C GLU A 12 3.20 3.97 -15.43
N SER A 13 4.35 4.64 -15.57
CA SER A 13 5.30 4.45 -16.67
C SER A 13 6.37 3.38 -16.38
N ALA A 14 6.51 2.97 -15.12
CA ALA A 14 7.43 1.92 -14.74
C ALA A 14 6.95 0.57 -15.27
N LYS A 15 7.87 -0.27 -15.77
CA LYS A 15 7.55 -1.66 -16.15
C LYS A 15 6.90 -2.36 -14.94
N GLN A 16 5.61 -2.66 -15.06
CA GLN A 16 4.85 -3.42 -14.07
C GLN A 16 5.59 -4.72 -13.77
N LYS A 17 6.12 -4.84 -12.55
CA LYS A 17 6.65 -6.10 -12.05
C LYS A 17 5.46 -6.96 -11.64
N ARG A 18 5.60 -8.29 -11.68
CA ARG A 18 4.55 -9.24 -11.25
C ARG A 18 3.94 -8.90 -9.89
N TYR A 19 4.73 -8.29 -9.00
CA TYR A 19 4.32 -7.93 -7.64
C TYR A 19 3.61 -6.56 -7.54
N THR A 20 3.69 -5.70 -8.56
CA THR A 20 3.09 -4.35 -8.55
C THR A 20 1.58 -4.41 -8.35
N GLU A 21 0.88 -5.26 -9.10
CA GLU A 21 -0.58 -5.39 -9.00
C GLU A 21 -1.01 -6.03 -7.67
N MET A 22 -0.23 -6.97 -7.15
CA MET A 22 -0.45 -7.54 -5.83
C MET A 22 -0.32 -6.47 -4.73
N MET A 23 0.68 -5.59 -4.82
CA MET A 23 0.88 -4.51 -3.85
C MET A 23 -0.21 -3.43 -3.92
N LYS A 24 -0.68 -3.06 -5.12
CA LYS A 24 -1.85 -2.16 -5.26
C LYS A 24 -3.08 -2.72 -4.55
N LYS A 25 -3.40 -3.99 -4.84
CA LYS A 25 -4.54 -4.67 -4.23
C LYS A 25 -4.39 -4.81 -2.72
N PHE A 26 -3.19 -5.11 -2.23
CA PHE A 26 -2.91 -5.14 -0.79
C PHE A 26 -3.15 -3.78 -0.12
N ASN A 27 -2.64 -2.69 -0.71
CA ASN A 27 -2.84 -1.34 -0.19
C ASN A 27 -4.32 -0.96 -0.13
N GLU A 28 -5.09 -1.29 -1.18
CA GLU A 28 -6.54 -1.06 -1.22
C GLU A 28 -7.29 -1.86 -0.14
N VAL A 29 -6.94 -3.13 0.05
CA VAL A 29 -7.55 -3.98 1.07
C VAL A 29 -7.27 -3.43 2.46
N VAL A 30 -6.01 -3.12 2.77
CA VAL A 30 -5.61 -2.65 4.09
C VAL A 30 -6.15 -1.25 4.41
N ALA A 31 -6.29 -0.38 3.41
CA ALA A 31 -6.87 0.95 3.57
C ALA A 31 -8.38 0.90 3.86
N ASN A 32 -9.10 -0.06 3.29
CA ASN A 32 -10.56 -0.17 3.41
C ASN A 32 -11.02 -1.24 4.42
N HIS A 33 -10.10 -1.98 5.04
CA HIS A 33 -10.47 -3.08 5.91
C HIS A 33 -11.21 -2.57 7.16
N PRO A 34 -12.45 -3.03 7.45
CA PRO A 34 -13.31 -2.43 8.47
C PRO A 34 -12.72 -2.50 9.87
N ARG A 35 -11.94 -3.55 10.16
CA ARG A 35 -11.30 -3.77 11.47
C ARG A 35 -9.87 -3.23 11.59
N LEU A 36 -9.32 -2.57 10.56
CA LEU A 36 -7.96 -2.04 10.61
C LEU A 36 -7.97 -0.52 10.62
N GLU A 37 -7.11 0.05 11.46
CA GLU A 37 -6.65 1.42 11.34
C GLU A 37 -5.21 1.36 10.84
N SER A 38 -4.96 1.90 9.66
CA SER A 38 -3.72 1.70 8.93
C SER A 38 -3.10 3.04 8.55
N VAL A 39 -1.79 3.15 8.73
CA VAL A 39 -0.98 4.29 8.31
C VAL A 39 0.14 3.79 7.41
N LEU A 40 0.42 4.56 6.39
CA LEU A 40 1.44 4.26 5.41
C LEU A 40 2.62 5.22 5.58
N LEU A 41 3.78 4.67 5.93
CA LEU A 41 4.97 5.44 6.27
C LEU A 41 5.99 5.38 5.11
N PRO A 42 6.54 6.52 4.66
CA PRO A 42 7.57 6.57 3.62
C PRO A 42 8.95 6.23 4.20
N ILE A 43 9.07 5.06 4.82
CA ILE A 43 10.32 4.54 5.37
C ILE A 43 10.80 3.38 4.49
N GLY A 44 12.03 3.47 3.99
CA GLY A 44 12.59 2.47 3.07
C GLY A 44 11.82 2.41 1.74
N ASP A 45 11.43 1.20 1.33
CA ASP A 45 10.60 0.95 0.14
C ASP A 45 9.09 1.20 0.39
N GLY A 46 8.74 1.75 1.56
CA GLY A 46 7.38 1.95 2.03
C GLY A 46 6.99 0.91 3.08
N MET A 47 6.48 1.37 4.21
CA MET A 47 6.07 0.51 5.33
C MET A 47 4.63 0.80 5.73
N THR A 48 3.78 -0.23 5.68
CA THR A 48 2.38 -0.15 6.16
C THR A 48 2.32 -0.62 7.61
N VAL A 49 1.83 0.23 8.51
CA VAL A 49 1.56 -0.12 9.90
C VAL A 49 0.04 -0.19 10.08
N SER A 50 -0.46 -1.31 10.57
CA SER A 50 -1.89 -1.53 10.81
C SER A 50 -2.15 -1.98 12.23
N ARG A 51 -3.13 -1.35 12.88
CA ARG A 51 -3.66 -1.73 14.19
C ARG A 51 -5.05 -2.33 14.04
N VAL A 52 -5.30 -3.44 14.73
CA VAL A 52 -6.64 -4.03 14.81
C VAL A 52 -7.51 -3.20 15.77
N LYS A 53 -8.64 -2.70 15.28
CA LYS A 53 -9.67 -2.03 16.10
C LYS A 53 -10.32 -3.06 17.02
N ARG A 54 -10.52 -2.69 18.29
CA ARG A 54 -11.36 -3.47 19.21
C ARG A 54 -12.83 -3.26 18.89
#